data_AF-A0A073K1P8-F1
#
_entry.id   AF-A0A073K1P8-F1
#
_cell.length_a   1.000
_cell.length_b   1.000
_cell.length_c   1.000
_cell.angle_alpha   90.00
_cell.angle_beta   90.00
_cell.angle_gamma   90.00
#
_symmetry.space_group_name_H-M   'P 1'
#
loop_
_entity.id
_entity.type
_entity.pdbx_description
1 polymer ?
#
loop_
_entity_poly.entity_id
_entity_poly.type
_entity_poly.pdbx_seq_one_letter_code
_entity_poly.pdbx_strand_id
1 'polypeptide(L)'
;MEEQLREMGRNMLVPINKDAGCIHAYFLEPSVENDNASFGVVSIWPDKETLDTMKHSKRYRTLIQNMSPLIESLTDCLYLTD
;
A
#
# COMPACT_ATOMS: atom_id res chain seq x y z
N MET A 1 -6.01 13.33 11.53
CA MET A 1 -5.11 12.16 11.60
C MET A 1 -5.49 11.15 10.53
N GLU A 2 -6.74 10.69 10.49
CA GLU A 2 -7.24 9.80 9.46
C GLU A 2 -7.11 10.38 8.03
N GLU A 3 -7.55 11.61 7.80
CA GLU A 3 -7.44 12.24 6.47
C GLU A 3 -6.00 12.35 5.98
N GLN A 4 -5.06 12.66 6.87
CA GLN A 4 -3.64 12.70 6.53
C GLN A 4 -3.12 11.31 6.10
N LEU A 5 -3.58 10.23 6.75
CA LEU A 5 -3.23 8.87 6.33
C LEU A 5 -3.83 8.50 4.98
N ARG A 6 -5.07 8.92 4.73
CA ARG A 6 -5.73 8.73 3.43
C ARG A 6 -4.97 9.47 2.32
N GLU A 7 -4.55 10.70 2.57
CA GLU A 7 -3.69 11.47 1.66
C GLU A 7 -2.33 10.81 1.43
N MET A 8 -1.66 10.34 2.49
CA MET A 8 -0.38 9.63 2.36
C MET A 8 -0.53 8.32 1.55
N GLY A 9 -1.59 7.55 1.82
CA GLY A 9 -1.89 6.33 1.07
C GLY A 9 -2.14 6.63 -0.42
N ARG A 10 -3.05 7.56 -0.71
CA ARG A 10 -3.47 7.90 -2.08
C ARG A 10 -2.39 8.61 -2.88
N ASN A 11 -1.74 9.62 -2.29
CA ASN A 11 -0.88 10.55 -3.01
C ASN A 11 0.61 10.21 -2.90
N MET A 12 1.00 9.30 -2.00
CA MET A 12 2.40 8.90 -1.84
C MET A 12 2.59 7.39 -2.05
N LEU A 13 1.88 6.54 -1.30
CA LEU A 13 2.12 5.10 -1.33
C LEU A 13 1.69 4.46 -2.66
N VAL A 14 0.51 4.81 -3.17
CA VAL A 14 0.06 4.32 -4.49
C VAL A 14 1.06 4.70 -5.61
N PRO A 15 1.50 5.97 -5.74
CA PRO A 15 2.54 6.33 -6.70
C PRO A 15 3.87 5.60 -6.48
N ILE A 16 4.35 5.46 -5.24
CA ILE A 16 5.60 4.73 -4.95
C ILE A 16 5.53 3.29 -5.44
N ASN A 17 4.41 2.60 -5.20
CA ASN A 17 4.25 1.22 -5.65
C ASN A 17 4.22 1.13 -7.18
N LYS A 18 3.55 2.08 -7.86
CA LYS A 18 3.53 2.16 -9.33
C LYS A 18 4.91 2.43 -9.93
N ASP A 19 5.62 3.42 -9.39
CA ASP A 19 6.99 3.77 -9.81
C ASP A 19 7.96 2.59 -9.64
N ALA A 20 7.70 1.73 -8.65
CA ALA A 20 8.54 0.58 -8.34
C ALA A 20 8.16 -0.70 -9.11
N GLY A 21 7.21 -0.63 -10.05
CA GLY A 21 6.92 -1.74 -10.97
C GLY A 21 5.79 -2.68 -10.53
N CYS A 22 4.91 -2.27 -9.61
CA CYS A 22 3.68 -3.03 -9.36
C CYS A 22 2.81 -3.07 -10.64
N ILE A 23 2.09 -4.17 -10.86
CA ILE A 23 1.14 -4.31 -11.99
C ILE A 23 -0.02 -3.34 -11.79
N HIS A 24 -0.56 -3.33 -10.57
CA HIS A 24 -1.67 -2.46 -10.18
C HIS A 24 -1.48 -1.95 -8.76
N ALA A 25 -1.92 -0.73 -8.51
CA ALA A 25 -2.04 -0.18 -7.16
C ALA A 25 -3.25 0.74 -7.07
N TYR A 26 -4.06 0.52 -6.03
CA TYR A 26 -5.33 1.20 -5.78
C TYR A 26 -5.39 1.68 -4.34
N PHE A 27 -6.01 2.84 -4.16
CA PHE A 27 -6.48 3.28 -2.85
C PHE A 27 -7.96 2.92 -2.73
N LEU A 28 -8.29 2.11 -1.73
CA LEU A 28 -9.66 1.71 -1.43
C LEU A 28 -10.25 2.66 -0.40
N GLU A 29 -11.45 3.15 -0.72
CA GLU A 29 -12.24 3.98 0.18
C GLU A 29 -13.17 3.12 1.05
N PRO A 30 -13.54 3.62 2.24
CA PRO A 30 -14.65 3.04 2.98
C PRO A 30 -15.91 3.09 2.11
N SER A 31 -16.67 2.00 2.08
CA SER A 31 -17.89 1.88 1.32
C SER A 31 -18.97 1.20 2.15
N VAL A 32 -20.07 1.92 2.38
CA VAL A 32 -21.26 1.39 3.05
C VAL A 32 -21.91 0.30 2.20
N GLU A 33 -21.84 0.40 0.87
CA GLU A 33 -22.43 -0.58 -0.05
C GLU A 33 -21.73 -1.94 0.01
N ASN A 34 -20.44 -1.95 0.36
CA ASN A 34 -19.62 -3.16 0.44
C ASN A 34 -19.35 -3.60 1.88
N ASP A 35 -20.05 -3.02 2.87
CA ASP A 35 -19.82 -3.23 4.31
C ASP A 35 -18.34 -3.10 4.71
N ASN A 36 -17.63 -2.17 4.06
CA ASN A 36 -16.20 -1.92 4.29
C ASN A 36 -16.04 -0.58 5.00
N ALA A 37 -15.80 -0.61 6.31
CA ALA A 37 -15.50 0.58 7.10
C ALA A 37 -14.05 1.07 6.95
N SER A 38 -13.17 0.26 6.35
CA SER A 38 -11.73 0.51 6.30
C SER A 38 -11.29 1.13 4.97
N PHE A 39 -10.24 1.94 5.01
CA PHE A 39 -9.51 2.38 3.83
C PHE A 39 -8.14 1.71 3.77
N GLY A 40 -7.54 1.65 2.59
CA GLY A 40 -6.21 1.06 2.48
C GLY A 40 -5.63 1.14 1.08
N VAL A 41 -4.35 0.78 0.96
CA VAL A 41 -3.69 0.62 -0.34
C VAL A 41 -3.56 -0.85 -0.64
N VAL A 42 -4.04 -1.25 -1.81
CA VAL A 42 -3.85 -2.60 -2.36
C VAL A 42 -2.96 -2.49 -3.58
N SER A 43 -1.91 -3.30 -3.62
CA SER A 43 -1.00 -3.38 -4.76
C SER A 43 -0.74 -4.82 -5.15
N ILE A 44 -0.70 -5.07 -6.46
CA ILE A 44 -0.46 -6.36 -7.08
C ILE A 44 0.93 -6.30 -7.73
N TRP A 45 1.77 -7.27 -7.39
CA TRP A 45 3.17 -7.32 -7.82
C TRP A 45 3.39 -8.48 -8.79
N PRO A 46 4.26 -8.31 -9.80
CA PRO A 46 4.53 -9.37 -10.77
C PRO A 46 5.28 -10.54 -10.14
N ASP A 47 6.13 -10.25 -9.17
CA ASP A 47 6.96 -11.20 -8.45
C ASP A 47 7.40 -10.63 -7.10
N LYS A 48 7.94 -11.52 -6.27
CA LYS A 48 8.42 -11.18 -4.93
C LYS A 48 9.68 -10.31 -4.96
N GLU A 49 10.55 -10.46 -5.96
CA GLU A 49 11.82 -9.74 -6.04
C GLU A 49 11.58 -8.23 -6.28
N THR A 50 10.63 -7.89 -7.13
CA THR A 50 10.21 -6.51 -7.42
C THR A 50 9.60 -5.86 -6.17
N LEU A 51 8.72 -6.58 -5.47
CA LEU A 51 8.17 -6.14 -4.18
C LEU A 51 9.28 -5.91 -3.14
N ASP A 52 10.18 -6.87 -2.98
CA ASP A 52 11.27 -6.78 -2.01
C ASP A 52 12.21 -5.61 -2.36
N THR A 53 12.54 -5.41 -3.63
CA THR A 53 13.32 -4.25 -4.10
C THR A 53 12.66 -2.93 -3.68
N MET A 54 11.34 -2.78 -3.89
CA MET A 54 10.59 -1.62 -3.45
C MET A 54 10.69 -1.41 -1.93
N LYS A 55 10.51 -2.48 -1.14
CA LYS A 55 10.55 -2.45 0.33
C LYS A 55 11.94 -2.08 0.88
N HIS A 56 12.99 -2.31 0.11
CA HIS A 56 14.36 -1.90 0.46
C HIS A 56 14.66 -0.44 0.07
N SER A 57 13.82 0.20 -0.75
CA SER A 57 14.01 1.58 -1.15
C SER A 57 13.92 2.55 0.04
N LYS A 58 14.79 3.57 0.05
CA LYS A 58 14.78 4.62 1.08
C LYS A 58 13.43 5.34 1.13
N ARG A 59 12.87 5.64 -0.05
CA ARG A 59 11.60 6.37 -0.19
C ARG A 59 10.44 5.61 0.47
N TYR A 60 10.31 4.31 0.21
CA TYR A 60 9.29 3.48 0.84
C TYR A 60 9.50 3.36 2.36
N ARG A 61 10.74 3.04 2.79
CA ARG A 61 11.04 2.88 4.21
C ARG A 61 10.74 4.14 5.02
N THR A 62 11.11 5.31 4.52
CA THR A 62 10.79 6.59 5.17
C THR A 62 9.28 6.80 5.24
N LEU A 63 8.54 6.49 4.17
CA LEU A 63 7.08 6.64 4.19
C LEU A 63 6.43 5.70 5.21
N ILE A 64 6.79 4.42 5.21
CA ILE A 64 6.24 3.43 6.14
C ILE A 64 6.62 3.76 7.58
N GLN A 65 7.83 4.26 7.86
CA GLN A 65 8.21 4.70 9.20
C GLN A 65 7.29 5.84 9.71
N ASN A 66 6.90 6.76 8.83
CA ASN A 66 5.98 7.84 9.19
C ASN A 66 4.53 7.35 9.37
N MET A 67 4.11 6.33 8.61
CA MET A 67 2.75 5.78 8.66
C MET A 67 2.58 4.72 9.76
N SER A 68 3.63 3.97 10.10
CA SER A 68 3.57 2.80 10.99
C SER A 68 2.92 3.06 12.35
N PRO A 69 3.10 4.23 13.01
CA PRO A 69 2.42 4.52 14.28
C PRO A 69 0.91 4.76 14.15
N LEU A 70 0.43 4.94 12.92
CA LEU A 70 -0.92 5.43 12.62
C LEU A 70 -1.77 4.38 11.89
N ILE A 71 -1.14 3.38 11.26
CA ILE A 71 -1.84 2.30 10.54
C ILE A 71 -2.11 1.12 11.48
N GLU A 72 -3.26 0.48 11.29
CA GLU A 72 -3.65 -0.70 12.06
C GLU A 72 -2.81 -1.94 11.68
N SER A 73 -2.53 -2.10 10.39
CA SER A 73 -1.71 -3.20 9.89
C SER A 73 -1.03 -2.86 8.56
N LEU A 74 0.07 -3.56 8.29
CA LEU A 74 0.74 -3.62 6.99
C LEU A 74 0.98 -5.10 6.68
N THR A 75 0.32 -5.62 5.64
CA THR A 75 0.33 -7.05 5.33
C THR A 75 0.80 -7.29 3.91
N ASP A 76 1.70 -8.25 3.75
CA ASP A 76 2.13 -8.75 2.45
C ASP A 76 1.57 -10.17 2.26
N CYS A 77 0.65 -10.32 1.31
CA CYS A 77 0.12 -11.64 0.93
C CYS A 77 0.71 -12.07 -0.41
N LEU A 78 1.31 -13.27 -0.44
CA LEU A 78 1.79 -13.90 -1.66
C LEU A 78 0.72 -14.89 -2.15
N TYR A 79 0.13 -14.61 -3.31
CA TYR A 79 -0.78 -15.53 -3.98
C TYR A 79 0.01 -16.28 -5.05
N LEU A 80 0.25 -17.56 -4.80
CA LEU A 80 0.84 -18.47 -5.77
C LEU A 80 -0.31 -19.10 -6.57
N THR A 81 -0.20 -19.12 -7.89
CA THR A 81 -1.04 -20.00 -8.71
C THR A 81 -0.47 -21.41 -8.62
N ASP A 82 -1.30 -22.38 -8.21
CA ASP A 82 -0.96 -23.80 -8.22
C ASP A 82 -0.60 -24.32 -9.63
#